data_AF-A0A2V9PCM0-F1
#
_entry.id   AF-A0A2V9PCM0-F1
#
_cell.length_a   1.000
_cell.length_b   1.000
_cell.length_c   1.000
_cell.angle_alpha   90.00
_cell.angle_beta   90.00
_cell.angle_gamma   90.00
#
_symmetry.space_group_name_H-M   'P 1'
#
loop_
_entity.id
_entity.type
_entity.pdbx_description
1 polymer ?
#
loop_
_entity_poly.entity_id
_entity_poly.type
_entity_poly.pdbx_seq_one_letter_code
_entity_poly.pdbx_strand_id
1 'polypeptide(L)'
;MRKALLHEYELYDIYDLGDTKLFAAAVLPAIVIGKKCRKARTQDCRFTRVYEFRSENGRNIAEYPTVLSALDADAQGPVRVGNATFEIERGNLALPEHQAEPWRVSSPEQERWLATIYQNAPLTFADLVKIRVGIKTTADNVFIRSDWHLLPSELQPESELLLPVLSNNIAAPWWPMSEESRPHVLYTHSMRDGKRVTVNIDGFPRAKQYLESPRKQLAGRKYVIDAGRKWFEIWVPQNPGDWTRPKVVFSDILVHVGAG
;
A
#
# COMPACT_ATOMS: atom_id res chain seq x y z
N MET A 1 -0.96 -6.16 20.80
CA MET A 1 0.23 -5.38 21.24
C MET A 1 -0.14 -4.00 21.75
N ARG A 2 -0.60 -3.04 20.91
CA ARG A 2 -0.93 -1.65 21.34
C ARG A 2 -1.84 -1.57 22.58
N LYS A 3 -2.89 -2.39 22.63
CA LYS A 3 -3.78 -2.47 23.81
C LYS A 3 -3.01 -2.83 25.09
N ALA A 4 -2.16 -3.86 25.03
CA ALA A 4 -1.37 -4.29 26.18
C ALA A 4 -0.39 -3.18 26.62
N LEU A 5 0.25 -2.48 25.67
CA LEU A 5 1.11 -1.34 25.98
C LEU A 5 0.36 -0.24 26.75
N LEU A 6 -0.85 0.14 26.33
CA LEU A 6 -1.63 1.19 27.03
C LEU A 6 -2.18 0.76 28.39
N HIS A 7 -2.40 -0.54 28.60
CA HIS A 7 -3.00 -1.02 29.85
C HIS A 7 -1.95 -1.39 30.90
N GLU A 8 -0.79 -1.88 30.47
CA GLU A 8 0.24 -2.43 31.34
C GLU A 8 1.44 -1.49 31.53
N TYR A 9 1.57 -0.44 30.71
CA TYR A 9 2.69 0.47 30.73
C TYR A 9 2.27 1.92 30.82
N GLU A 10 3.06 2.67 31.57
CA GLU A 10 3.19 4.11 31.54
C GLU A 10 4.22 4.45 30.43
N LEU A 11 3.76 4.85 29.24
CA LEU A 11 4.59 5.22 28.09
C LEU A 11 5.19 6.63 28.21
N TYR A 12 6.45 6.80 27.81
CA TYR A 12 7.15 8.08 27.85
C TYR A 12 7.49 8.58 26.45
N ASP A 13 8.01 7.67 25.61
CA ASP A 13 8.45 7.99 24.26
C ASP A 13 8.15 6.87 23.29
N ILE A 14 7.76 7.24 22.08
CA ILE A 14 7.64 6.35 20.94
C ILE A 14 8.45 6.94 19.79
N TYR A 15 9.29 6.12 19.18
CA TYR A 15 10.01 6.47 17.95
C TYR A 15 9.56 5.53 16.84
N ASP A 16 8.93 6.09 15.81
CA ASP A 16 8.64 5.39 14.56
C ASP A 16 9.77 5.70 13.56
N LEU A 17 10.57 4.68 13.28
CA LEU A 17 11.79 4.77 12.49
C LEU A 17 11.67 3.95 11.19
N GLY A 18 10.44 3.71 10.71
CA GLY A 18 10.15 2.77 9.63
C GLY A 18 11.07 2.88 8.42
N ASP A 19 11.29 4.10 7.90
CA ASP A 19 12.03 4.30 6.64
C ASP A 19 13.54 4.56 6.85
N THR A 20 14.02 4.50 8.09
CA THR A 20 15.43 4.84 8.42
C THR A 20 16.44 3.78 7.99
N LYS A 21 15.99 2.57 7.62
CA LYS A 21 16.84 1.44 7.21
C LYS A 21 18.00 1.16 8.20
N LEU A 22 17.77 1.38 9.50
CA LEU A 22 18.77 1.21 10.56
C LEU A 22 19.31 -0.23 10.66
N PHE A 23 18.54 -1.20 10.16
CA PHE A 23 18.89 -2.62 10.17
C PHE A 23 19.06 -3.12 8.73
N ALA A 24 20.02 -4.03 8.52
CA ALA A 24 20.25 -4.66 7.21
C ALA A 24 19.07 -5.56 6.77
N ALA A 25 18.23 -5.99 7.71
CA ALA A 25 16.99 -6.69 7.42
C ALA A 25 15.92 -5.70 6.95
N ALA A 26 15.04 -6.14 6.04
CA ALA A 26 13.87 -5.36 5.60
C ALA A 26 12.79 -5.31 6.69
N VAL A 27 13.07 -4.55 7.76
CA VAL A 27 12.18 -4.34 8.90
C VAL A 27 11.90 -2.84 9.06
N LEU A 28 10.69 -2.52 9.54
CA LEU A 28 10.30 -1.17 9.93
C LEU A 28 10.46 -1.06 11.45
N PRO A 29 11.53 -0.44 11.96
CA PRO A 29 11.79 -0.40 13.39
C PRO A 29 10.93 0.63 14.09
N ALA A 30 10.48 0.29 15.30
CA ALA A 30 9.88 1.22 16.24
C ALA A 30 10.46 0.98 17.65
N ILE A 31 10.67 2.06 18.40
CA ILE A 31 11.15 2.01 19.79
C ILE A 31 10.03 2.51 20.68
N VAL A 32 9.72 1.76 21.74
CA VAL A 32 8.74 2.16 22.75
C VAL A 32 9.43 2.19 24.11
N ILE A 33 9.43 3.36 24.74
CA ILE A 33 9.98 3.58 26.07
C ILE A 33 8.81 3.75 27.03
N GLY A 34 8.77 2.92 28.06
CA GLY A 34 7.74 3.00 29.08
C GLY A 34 8.08 2.16 30.30
N LYS A 35 7.36 2.41 31.39
CA LYS A 35 7.49 1.71 32.67
C LYS A 35 6.26 0.86 32.93
N LYS A 36 6.46 -0.40 33.32
CA LYS A 36 5.33 -1.28 33.68
C LYS A 36 4.60 -0.74 34.92
N CYS A 37 3.29 -0.54 34.82
CA CYS A 37 2.47 0.05 35.89
C CYS A 37 1.15 -0.73 36.06
N ARG A 38 0.62 -0.79 37.30
CA ARG A 38 -0.66 -1.49 37.59
C ARG A 38 -1.91 -0.73 37.16
N LYS A 39 -1.81 0.60 37.01
CA LYS A 39 -2.83 1.49 36.47
C LYS A 39 -2.13 2.58 35.66
N ALA A 40 -2.20 2.49 34.34
CA ALA A 40 -1.69 3.54 33.46
C ALA A 40 -2.45 4.85 33.69
N ARG A 41 -1.75 5.98 33.71
CA ARG A 41 -2.35 7.32 33.72
C ARG A 41 -2.45 7.85 32.29
N THR A 42 -3.44 8.70 32.02
CA THR A 42 -3.57 9.48 30.78
C THR A 42 -2.32 10.33 30.58
N GLN A 43 -1.71 10.26 29.39
CA GLN A 43 -0.27 10.44 29.27
C GLN A 43 0.18 11.42 28.19
N ASP A 44 1.07 12.32 28.60
CA ASP A 44 1.98 13.11 27.75
C ASP A 44 3.12 12.21 27.21
N CYS A 45 2.78 11.19 26.43
CA CYS A 45 3.78 10.37 25.75
C CYS A 45 4.27 11.13 24.52
N ARG A 46 5.58 11.37 24.42
CA ARG A 46 6.17 11.97 23.22
C ARG A 46 6.16 10.95 22.08
N PHE A 47 5.93 11.43 20.87
CA PHE A 47 5.98 10.63 19.67
C PHE A 47 6.89 11.33 18.66
N THR A 48 7.95 10.64 18.25
CA THR A 48 8.84 11.05 17.17
C THR A 48 8.70 10.12 15.98
N ARG A 49 8.61 10.68 14.78
CA ARG A 49 8.50 9.96 13.52
C ARG A 49 9.63 10.40 12.60
N VAL A 50 10.32 9.44 11.99
CA VAL A 50 11.43 9.70 11.06
C VAL A 50 11.22 8.97 9.74
N TYR A 51 10.94 9.71 8.68
CA TYR A 51 10.58 9.14 7.38
C TYR A 51 11.45 9.72 6.26
N GLU A 52 11.90 8.85 5.35
CA GLU A 52 12.71 9.25 4.20
C GLU A 52 11.82 10.03 3.22
N PHE A 53 12.30 11.18 2.75
CA PHE A 53 11.64 11.95 1.70
C PHE A 53 12.66 12.34 0.62
N ARG A 54 12.19 12.63 -0.59
CA ARG A 54 13.04 13.17 -1.65
C ARG A 54 13.08 14.69 -1.53
N SER A 55 14.22 15.24 -1.13
CA SER A 55 14.42 16.68 -1.11
C SER A 55 14.44 17.24 -2.53
N GLU A 56 13.69 18.31 -2.76
CA GLU A 56 13.90 19.18 -3.91
C GLU A 56 15.17 20.02 -3.71
N ASN A 57 15.82 20.37 -4.81
CA ASN A 57 17.08 21.11 -4.80
C ASN A 57 16.89 22.48 -4.11
N GLY A 58 17.82 22.85 -3.21
CA GLY A 58 17.97 24.24 -2.74
C GLY A 58 17.62 24.55 -1.29
N ARG A 59 17.26 23.57 -0.45
CA ARG A 59 17.16 23.79 1.01
C ARG A 59 18.50 23.52 1.69
N ASN A 60 18.94 24.44 2.54
CA ASN A 60 20.06 24.20 3.45
C ASN A 60 19.56 23.27 4.57
N ILE A 61 19.90 21.98 4.45
CA ILE A 61 19.44 20.91 5.35
C ILE A 61 20.60 20.56 6.28
N ALA A 62 20.33 20.53 7.59
CA ALA A 62 21.33 20.15 8.58
C ALA A 62 21.80 18.71 8.38
N GLU A 63 23.10 18.49 8.40
CA GLU A 63 23.72 17.19 8.18
C GLU A 63 24.11 16.54 9.50
N TYR A 64 23.78 15.26 9.63
CA TYR A 64 24.08 14.44 10.80
C TYR A 64 24.74 13.13 10.38
N PRO A 65 25.70 12.60 11.18
CA PRO A 65 26.36 11.32 10.89
C PRO A 65 25.38 10.14 10.81
N THR A 66 24.36 10.15 11.67
CA THR A 66 23.33 9.10 11.75
C THR A 66 21.97 9.70 12.10
N VAL A 67 20.89 8.96 11.82
CA VAL A 67 19.55 9.33 12.29
C VAL A 67 19.50 9.46 13.81
N LEU A 68 20.18 8.56 14.53
CA LEU A 68 20.23 8.60 16.00
C LEU A 68 20.91 9.87 16.51
N SER A 69 22.01 10.31 15.88
CA SER A 69 22.65 11.57 16.26
C SER A 69 21.80 12.81 15.96
N ALA A 70 20.95 12.77 14.94
CA ALA A 70 19.97 13.83 14.70
C ALA A 70 18.90 13.85 15.80
N LEU A 71 18.46 12.66 16.23
CA LEU A 71 17.51 12.53 17.34
C LEU A 71 18.08 13.00 18.67
N ASP A 72 19.34 12.64 18.97
CA ASP A 72 20.06 13.06 20.18
C ASP A 72 20.31 14.57 20.23
N ALA A 73 20.52 15.20 19.06
CA ALA A 73 20.64 16.66 18.92
C ALA A 73 19.30 17.40 18.96
N ASP A 74 18.21 16.70 19.28
CA ASP A 74 16.84 17.19 19.29
C ASP A 74 16.39 17.84 17.97
N ALA A 75 16.90 17.34 16.85
CA ALA A 75 16.55 17.86 15.53
C ALA A 75 15.04 17.68 15.24
N GLN A 76 14.49 18.65 14.52
CA GLN A 76 13.11 18.68 14.01
C GLN A 76 13.11 19.22 12.59
N GLY A 77 12.25 18.66 11.74
CA GLY A 77 12.15 19.00 10.33
C GLY A 77 13.13 18.21 9.45
N PRO A 78 13.50 18.75 8.27
CA PRO A 78 14.33 18.02 7.32
C PRO A 78 15.79 17.93 7.80
N VAL A 79 16.34 16.71 7.76
CA VAL A 79 17.75 16.42 8.05
C VAL A 79 18.36 15.55 6.95
N ARG A 80 19.68 15.59 6.81
CA ARG A 80 20.42 14.74 5.87
C ARG A 80 21.37 13.81 6.62
N VAL A 81 21.35 12.54 6.23
CA VAL A 81 22.22 11.49 6.78
C VAL A 81 22.78 10.69 5.61
N GLY A 82 24.07 10.88 5.32
CA GLY A 82 24.70 10.35 4.11
C GLY A 82 24.00 10.85 2.85
N ASN A 83 23.55 9.92 2.00
CA ASN A 83 22.87 10.24 0.74
C ASN A 83 21.33 10.33 0.86
N ALA A 84 20.78 10.13 2.07
CA ALA A 84 19.35 10.15 2.31
C ALA A 84 18.93 11.41 3.07
N THR A 85 17.70 11.84 2.82
CA THR A 85 17.05 12.94 3.54
C THR A 85 15.83 12.42 4.30
N PHE A 86 15.70 12.86 5.55
CA PHE A 86 14.64 12.41 6.46
C PHE A 86 13.89 13.61 7.03
N GLU A 87 12.58 13.49 7.15
CA GLU A 87 11.75 14.43 7.90
C GLU A 87 11.60 13.88 9.33
N ILE A 88 12.03 14.66 10.32
CA ILE A 88 11.84 14.35 11.74
C ILE A 88 10.64 15.14 12.27
N GLU A 89 9.54 14.46 12.50
CA GLU A 89 8.34 15.03 13.13
C GLU A 89 8.30 14.66 14.61
N ARG A 90 8.04 15.64 15.47
CA ARG A 90 7.89 15.44 16.93
C ARG A 90 6.57 16.02 17.40
N GLY A 91 5.93 15.31 18.31
CA GLY A 91 4.68 15.74 18.94
C GLY A 91 4.33 14.83 20.10
N ASN A 92 3.05 14.79 20.43
CA ASN A 92 2.54 13.87 21.43
C ASN A 92 1.80 12.71 20.77
N LEU A 93 1.75 11.58 21.46
CA LEU A 93 0.94 10.43 21.09
C LEU A 93 -0.53 10.83 21.14
N ALA A 94 -1.17 10.91 19.99
CA ALA A 94 -2.63 10.91 19.93
C ALA A 94 -3.14 9.47 19.96
N LEU A 95 -3.96 9.18 20.97
CA LEU A 95 -4.69 7.93 21.04
C LEU A 95 -5.93 8.03 20.16
N PRO A 96 -6.18 7.03 19.30
CA PRO A 96 -7.38 7.02 18.50
C PRO A 96 -8.63 6.76 19.35
N GLU A 97 -9.79 7.21 18.87
CA GLU A 97 -11.08 6.91 19.47
C GLU A 97 -11.40 5.41 19.36
N HIS A 98 -11.01 4.78 18.26
CA HIS A 98 -11.17 3.35 18.02
C HIS A 98 -9.84 2.59 18.12
N GLN A 99 -9.83 1.50 18.90
CA GLN A 99 -8.61 0.71 19.16
C GLN A 99 -7.98 0.07 17.91
N ALA A 100 -8.73 -0.06 16.82
CA ALA A 100 -8.25 -0.60 15.55
C ALA A 100 -7.36 0.38 14.78
N GLU A 101 -7.51 1.68 15.04
CA GLU A 101 -6.76 2.73 14.37
C GLU A 101 -5.28 2.76 14.81
N PRO A 102 -4.39 3.25 13.95
CA PRO A 102 -2.98 3.42 14.29
C PRO A 102 -2.80 4.56 15.31
N TRP A 103 -1.71 4.47 16.07
CA TRP A 103 -1.22 5.61 16.84
C TRP A 103 -0.59 6.63 15.91
N ARG A 104 -0.75 7.92 16.21
CA ARG A 104 -0.23 9.00 15.37
C ARG A 104 0.49 10.04 16.20
N VAL A 105 1.44 10.71 15.57
CA VAL A 105 1.96 11.99 16.05
C VAL A 105 0.83 13.01 15.98
N SER A 106 0.68 13.80 17.03
CA SER A 106 -0.24 14.93 17.08
C SER A 106 0.53 16.20 17.43
N SER A 107 0.27 17.24 16.63
CA SER A 107 0.61 18.61 16.94
C SER A 107 -0.67 19.47 17.00
N PRO A 108 -0.67 20.59 17.76
CA PRO A 108 -1.82 21.50 17.80
C PRO A 108 -2.23 22.06 16.43
N GLU A 109 -1.31 22.12 15.47
CA GLU A 109 -1.61 22.52 14.10
C GLU A 109 -2.36 21.41 13.34
N GLN A 110 -1.87 20.17 13.42
CA GLN A 110 -2.52 19.02 12.82
C GLN A 110 -3.93 18.80 13.37
N GLU A 111 -4.13 18.93 14.68
CA GLU A 111 -5.48 18.78 15.27
C GLU A 111 -6.44 19.87 14.78
N ARG A 112 -6.00 21.13 14.68
CA ARG A 112 -6.84 22.22 14.15
C ARG A 112 -7.22 21.98 12.69
N TRP A 113 -6.27 21.50 11.89
CA TRP A 113 -6.53 21.17 10.50
C TRP A 113 -7.50 19.99 10.34
N LEU A 114 -7.28 18.89 11.08
CA LEU A 114 -8.18 17.74 11.10
C LEU A 114 -9.58 18.12 11.59
N ALA A 115 -9.69 18.93 12.65
CA ALA A 115 -10.96 19.42 13.13
C ALA A 115 -11.70 20.24 12.06
N THR A 116 -10.98 21.05 11.28
CA THR A 116 -11.55 21.78 10.15
C THR A 116 -12.08 20.82 9.08
N ILE A 117 -11.34 19.77 8.74
CA ILE A 117 -11.80 18.75 7.78
C ILE A 117 -13.06 18.07 8.30
N TYR A 118 -13.06 17.55 9.52
CA TYR A 118 -14.20 16.82 10.08
C TYR A 118 -15.45 17.70 10.24
N GLN A 119 -15.29 18.98 10.57
CA GLN A 119 -16.41 19.93 10.62
C GLN A 119 -17.03 20.19 9.24
N ASN A 120 -16.25 20.07 8.17
CA ASN A 120 -16.69 20.36 6.80
C ASN A 120 -16.94 19.09 5.95
N ALA A 121 -16.64 17.90 6.48
CA ALA A 121 -16.82 16.61 5.82
C ALA A 121 -17.83 15.76 6.61
N PRO A 122 -19.14 15.97 6.41
CA PRO A 122 -20.18 15.28 7.18
C PRO A 122 -20.26 13.77 6.89
N LEU A 123 -19.56 13.30 5.85
CA LEU A 123 -19.50 11.89 5.44
C LEU A 123 -18.07 11.53 5.05
N THR A 124 -17.72 10.27 5.27
CA THR A 124 -16.49 9.64 4.79
C THR A 124 -16.76 8.80 3.54
N PHE A 125 -15.72 8.41 2.80
CA PHE A 125 -15.87 7.47 1.70
C PHE A 125 -16.48 6.13 2.14
N ALA A 126 -16.21 5.70 3.38
CA ALA A 126 -16.74 4.45 3.91
C ALA A 126 -18.26 4.51 4.14
N ASP A 127 -18.83 5.71 4.35
CA ASP A 127 -20.27 5.91 4.49
C ASP A 127 -21.01 5.81 3.15
N LEU A 128 -20.31 6.12 2.06
CA LEU A 128 -20.90 6.20 0.71
C LEU A 128 -20.67 4.95 -0.13
N VAL A 129 -19.49 4.33 -0.02
CA VAL A 129 -19.06 3.26 -0.92
C VAL A 129 -18.26 2.18 -0.19
N LYS A 130 -18.32 0.96 -0.73
CA LYS A 130 -17.48 -0.14 -0.25
C LYS A 130 -16.04 0.02 -0.73
N ILE A 131 -15.14 0.33 0.20
CA ILE A 131 -13.69 0.42 -0.06
C ILE A 131 -13.10 -0.98 -0.26
N ARG A 132 -12.24 -1.14 -1.27
CA ARG A 132 -11.57 -2.40 -1.60
C ARG A 132 -10.16 -2.15 -2.12
N VAL A 133 -9.27 -3.10 -1.85
CA VAL A 133 -7.99 -3.20 -2.55
C VAL A 133 -8.20 -3.68 -3.99
N GLY A 134 -7.26 -3.34 -4.88
CA GLY A 134 -7.24 -3.82 -6.26
C GLY A 134 -7.08 -5.34 -6.38
N ILE A 135 -7.09 -5.84 -7.62
CA ILE A 135 -6.74 -7.24 -7.90
C ILE A 135 -5.28 -7.52 -7.53
N LYS A 136 -4.95 -8.77 -7.22
CA LYS A 136 -3.57 -9.21 -7.00
C LYS A 136 -3.30 -10.49 -7.79
N THR A 137 -2.47 -10.40 -8.84
CA THR A 137 -2.14 -11.57 -9.68
C THR A 137 -1.11 -12.46 -9.01
N THR A 138 -0.17 -11.87 -8.26
CA THR A 138 1.01 -12.53 -7.65
C THR A 138 1.95 -13.19 -8.65
N ALA A 139 1.81 -12.84 -9.94
CA ALA A 139 2.68 -13.22 -11.05
C ALA A 139 2.45 -12.22 -12.20
N ASP A 140 2.70 -10.92 -11.94
CA ASP A 140 2.35 -9.84 -12.87
C ASP A 140 3.04 -10.01 -14.23
N ASN A 141 4.26 -10.56 -14.25
CA ASN A 141 5.00 -10.88 -15.48
C ASN A 141 4.30 -11.90 -16.40
N VAL A 142 3.37 -12.70 -15.86
CA VAL A 142 2.55 -13.67 -16.61
C VAL A 142 1.19 -13.08 -16.93
N PHE A 143 0.57 -12.38 -15.99
CA PHE A 143 -0.83 -11.99 -16.13
C PHE A 143 -1.02 -10.59 -16.70
N ILE A 144 -0.05 -9.69 -16.67
CA ILE A 144 -0.25 -8.27 -17.05
C ILE A 144 0.73 -7.88 -18.15
N ARG A 145 0.20 -7.43 -19.30
CA ARG A 145 0.98 -6.98 -20.44
C ARG A 145 0.25 -5.88 -21.23
N SER A 146 0.99 -4.99 -21.88
CA SER A 146 0.47 -4.03 -22.88
C SER A 146 0.64 -4.54 -24.31
N ASP A 147 1.47 -5.55 -24.52
CA ASP A 147 1.94 -6.04 -25.81
C ASP A 147 1.36 -7.41 -26.19
N TRP A 148 0.16 -7.75 -25.72
CA TRP A 148 -0.50 -9.03 -26.02
C TRP A 148 -0.56 -9.32 -27.53
N HIS A 149 -0.76 -8.27 -28.35
CA HIS A 149 -0.83 -8.35 -29.81
C HIS A 149 0.51 -8.71 -30.49
N LEU A 150 1.64 -8.60 -29.79
CA LEU A 150 2.96 -8.98 -30.30
C LEU A 150 3.29 -10.47 -30.09
N LEU A 151 2.49 -11.20 -29.31
CA LEU A 151 2.69 -12.63 -29.14
C LEU A 151 2.33 -13.39 -30.44
N PRO A 152 2.90 -14.59 -30.66
CA PRO A 152 2.40 -15.49 -31.70
C PRO A 152 0.90 -15.74 -31.53
N SER A 153 0.16 -15.82 -32.65
CA SER A 153 -1.31 -15.86 -32.66
C SER A 153 -1.93 -16.96 -31.78
N GLU A 154 -1.24 -18.09 -31.64
CA GLU A 154 -1.60 -19.26 -30.84
C GLU A 154 -1.34 -19.06 -29.33
N LEU A 155 -0.49 -18.10 -28.97
CA LEU A 155 -0.21 -17.70 -27.59
C LEU A 155 -0.92 -16.41 -27.19
N GLN A 156 -1.65 -15.76 -28.09
CA GLN A 156 -2.49 -14.61 -27.77
C GLN A 156 -3.78 -15.08 -27.09
N PRO A 157 -3.99 -14.84 -25.78
CA PRO A 157 -5.20 -15.25 -25.12
C PRO A 157 -6.45 -14.66 -25.78
N GLU A 158 -7.56 -15.35 -25.64
CA GLU A 158 -8.87 -14.89 -26.07
C GLU A 158 -9.20 -13.51 -25.46
N SER A 159 -9.72 -12.59 -26.28
CA SER A 159 -9.92 -11.19 -25.89
C SER A 159 -10.92 -11.04 -24.76
N GLU A 160 -11.84 -11.99 -24.59
CA GLU A 160 -12.79 -12.05 -23.48
C GLU A 160 -12.10 -12.23 -22.12
N LEU A 161 -10.88 -12.76 -22.09
CA LEU A 161 -10.08 -12.89 -20.87
C LEU A 161 -9.10 -11.73 -20.66
N LEU A 162 -8.91 -10.85 -21.65
CA LEU A 162 -8.00 -9.72 -21.58
C LEU A 162 -8.75 -8.47 -21.13
N LEU A 163 -8.63 -8.14 -19.86
CA LEU A 163 -9.35 -7.01 -19.26
C LEU A 163 -8.42 -5.82 -18.98
N PRO A 164 -8.83 -4.58 -19.26
CA PRO A 164 -7.98 -3.41 -19.04
C PRO A 164 -7.68 -3.22 -17.55
N VAL A 165 -6.41 -2.99 -17.18
CA VAL A 165 -5.98 -2.79 -15.80
C VAL A 165 -5.38 -1.40 -15.60
N LEU A 166 -5.61 -0.83 -14.40
CA LEU A 166 -5.00 0.41 -13.94
C LEU A 166 -3.98 0.08 -12.85
N SER A 167 -2.77 0.63 -12.95
CA SER A 167 -1.72 0.52 -11.93
C SER A 167 -1.19 1.89 -11.54
N ASN A 168 -0.49 1.98 -10.40
CA ASN A 168 0.05 3.25 -9.90
C ASN A 168 0.96 3.96 -10.91
N ASN A 169 1.65 3.22 -11.78
CA ASN A 169 2.62 3.78 -12.73
C ASN A 169 1.95 4.47 -13.93
N ILE A 170 0.65 4.24 -14.17
CA ILE A 170 -0.08 4.77 -15.31
C ILE A 170 -1.31 5.59 -14.89
N ALA A 171 -1.67 5.57 -13.60
CA ALA A 171 -2.77 6.37 -13.09
C ALA A 171 -2.41 7.85 -13.10
N ALA A 172 -3.26 8.67 -13.71
CA ALA A 172 -3.15 10.13 -13.72
C ALA A 172 -4.44 10.76 -13.16
N PRO A 173 -4.34 11.90 -12.45
CA PRO A 173 -5.52 12.63 -12.01
C PRO A 173 -6.39 13.05 -13.20
N TRP A 174 -7.69 12.76 -13.12
CA TRP A 174 -8.73 13.33 -14.00
C TRP A 174 -8.62 13.04 -15.52
N TRP A 175 -7.66 12.21 -15.95
CA TRP A 175 -7.43 11.96 -17.39
C TRP A 175 -7.79 10.53 -17.81
N PRO A 176 -8.56 10.34 -18.90
CA PRO A 176 -8.75 9.01 -19.48
C PRO A 176 -7.44 8.56 -20.13
N MET A 177 -6.84 7.46 -19.63
CA MET A 177 -5.61 6.91 -20.26
C MET A 177 -5.86 6.60 -21.73
N SER A 178 -4.90 6.92 -22.60
CA SER A 178 -4.93 6.53 -24.02
C SER A 178 -5.11 5.02 -24.16
N GLU A 179 -5.96 4.59 -25.09
CA GLU A 179 -6.32 3.17 -25.24
C GLU A 179 -5.16 2.33 -25.76
N GLU A 180 -4.30 2.92 -26.60
CA GLU A 180 -3.27 2.20 -27.37
C GLU A 180 -2.16 1.56 -26.53
N SER A 181 -1.95 2.02 -25.29
CA SER A 181 -0.89 1.51 -24.39
C SER A 181 -1.42 0.99 -23.06
N ARG A 182 -2.73 0.79 -22.92
CA ARG A 182 -3.31 0.34 -21.65
C ARG A 182 -2.94 -1.13 -21.41
N PRO A 183 -2.26 -1.47 -20.30
CA PRO A 183 -2.02 -2.87 -19.98
C PRO A 183 -3.34 -3.59 -19.76
N HIS A 184 -3.38 -4.84 -20.18
CA HIS A 184 -4.47 -5.76 -19.94
C HIS A 184 -3.99 -6.88 -19.04
N VAL A 185 -4.87 -7.31 -18.14
CA VAL A 185 -4.68 -8.51 -17.34
C VAL A 185 -5.38 -9.69 -18.02
N LEU A 186 -4.67 -10.82 -18.11
CA LEU A 186 -5.27 -12.13 -18.38
C LEU A 186 -6.03 -12.58 -17.14
N TYR A 187 -7.35 -12.37 -17.16
CA TYR A 187 -8.21 -12.54 -16.00
C TYR A 187 -8.88 -13.91 -15.99
N THR A 188 -8.68 -14.67 -14.92
CA THR A 188 -9.01 -16.11 -14.86
C THR A 188 -10.30 -16.43 -14.10
N HIS A 189 -11.16 -15.42 -13.90
CA HIS A 189 -12.43 -15.54 -13.19
C HIS A 189 -13.57 -14.90 -13.98
N SER A 190 -14.78 -15.44 -13.83
CA SER A 190 -15.99 -14.90 -14.45
C SER A 190 -17.16 -14.94 -13.47
N MET A 191 -18.29 -14.32 -13.86
CA MET A 191 -19.55 -14.44 -13.13
C MET A 191 -20.40 -15.55 -13.74
N ARG A 192 -20.91 -16.44 -12.89
CA ARG A 192 -21.92 -17.44 -13.23
C ARG A 192 -22.94 -17.52 -12.11
N ASP A 193 -24.23 -17.37 -12.43
CA ASP A 193 -25.35 -17.42 -11.49
C ASP A 193 -25.14 -16.50 -10.26
N GLY A 194 -24.65 -15.28 -10.50
CA GLY A 194 -24.39 -14.28 -9.46
C GLY A 194 -23.18 -14.58 -8.57
N LYS A 195 -22.43 -15.66 -8.85
CA LYS A 195 -21.21 -16.04 -8.10
C LYS A 195 -19.98 -15.93 -8.98
N ARG A 196 -18.87 -15.54 -8.35
CA ARG A 196 -17.56 -15.61 -8.99
C ARG A 196 -17.15 -17.07 -9.12
N VAL A 197 -16.73 -17.47 -10.31
CA VAL A 197 -16.18 -18.80 -10.61
C VAL A 197 -14.87 -18.67 -11.36
N THR A 198 -14.01 -19.66 -11.24
CA THR A 198 -12.80 -19.79 -12.07
C THR A 198 -13.22 -20.19 -13.49
N VAL A 199 -12.63 -19.57 -14.51
CA VAL A 199 -12.94 -19.91 -15.90
C VAL A 199 -12.61 -21.38 -16.20
N ASN A 200 -13.40 -22.00 -17.07
CA ASN A 200 -13.04 -23.29 -17.62
C ASN A 200 -11.98 -23.07 -18.71
N ILE A 201 -10.70 -23.23 -18.35
CA ILE A 201 -9.58 -22.93 -19.25
C ILE A 201 -9.57 -23.79 -20.51
N ASP A 202 -10.21 -24.96 -20.50
CA ASP A 202 -10.35 -25.81 -21.68
C ASP A 202 -11.23 -25.18 -22.78
N GLY A 203 -12.08 -24.20 -22.42
CA GLY A 203 -12.83 -23.40 -23.40
C GLY A 203 -12.03 -22.25 -24.02
N PHE A 204 -10.79 -22.04 -23.58
CA PHE A 204 -9.91 -20.93 -24.00
C PHE A 204 -8.53 -21.50 -24.41
N PRO A 205 -8.45 -22.17 -25.58
CA PRO A 205 -7.26 -22.92 -25.97
C PRO A 205 -5.98 -22.08 -26.04
N ARG A 206 -6.05 -20.81 -26.48
CA ARG A 206 -4.87 -19.95 -26.58
C ARG A 206 -4.42 -19.47 -25.20
N ALA A 207 -5.34 -19.06 -24.34
CA ALA A 207 -5.02 -18.75 -22.95
C ALA A 207 -4.43 -19.96 -22.21
N LYS A 208 -4.97 -21.16 -22.46
CA LYS A 208 -4.44 -22.41 -21.90
C LYS A 208 -3.00 -22.61 -22.35
N GLN A 209 -2.74 -22.56 -23.66
CA GLN A 209 -1.40 -22.75 -24.22
C GLN A 209 -0.41 -21.71 -23.68
N TYR A 210 -0.83 -20.45 -23.58
CA TYR A 210 -0.04 -19.38 -22.97
C TYR A 210 0.34 -19.69 -21.51
N LEU A 211 -0.64 -20.09 -20.68
CA LEU A 211 -0.44 -20.36 -19.25
C LEU A 211 0.37 -21.63 -18.98
N GLU A 212 0.39 -22.59 -19.90
CA GLU A 212 1.22 -23.80 -19.77
C GLU A 212 2.73 -23.50 -19.84
N SER A 213 3.14 -22.46 -20.58
CA SER A 213 4.55 -22.05 -20.66
C SER A 213 5.15 -21.69 -19.28
N PRO A 214 4.55 -20.80 -18.48
CA PRO A 214 4.99 -20.50 -17.11
C PRO A 214 4.42 -21.46 -16.05
N ARG A 215 3.95 -22.67 -16.41
CA ARG A 215 3.30 -23.59 -15.45
C ARG A 215 4.13 -23.85 -14.20
N LYS A 216 5.45 -24.01 -14.34
CA LYS A 216 6.36 -24.23 -13.19
C LYS A 216 6.32 -23.07 -12.20
N GLN A 217 6.32 -21.82 -12.67
CA GLN A 217 6.19 -20.63 -11.81
C GLN A 217 4.82 -20.62 -11.14
N LEU A 218 3.75 -20.81 -11.92
CA LEU A 218 2.39 -20.66 -11.45
C LEU A 218 1.98 -21.76 -10.45
N ALA A 219 2.36 -23.02 -10.70
CA ALA A 219 2.15 -24.15 -9.80
C ALA A 219 3.04 -24.11 -8.54
N GLY A 220 4.15 -23.37 -8.57
CA GLY A 220 5.01 -23.15 -7.40
C GLY A 220 4.40 -22.23 -6.33
N ARG A 221 3.28 -21.56 -6.64
CA ARG A 221 2.57 -20.66 -5.71
C ARG A 221 1.76 -21.48 -4.69
N LYS A 222 2.44 -22.03 -3.69
CA LYS A 222 1.84 -22.90 -2.65
C LYS A 222 0.55 -22.34 -2.05
N TYR A 223 0.53 -21.06 -1.67
CA TYR A 223 -0.67 -20.42 -1.12
C TYR A 223 -1.91 -20.42 -2.04
N VAL A 224 -1.75 -20.54 -3.37
CA VAL A 224 -2.87 -20.71 -4.31
C VAL A 224 -3.37 -22.16 -4.25
N ILE A 225 -2.45 -23.11 -4.31
CA ILE A 225 -2.76 -24.55 -4.32
C ILE A 225 -3.35 -24.99 -2.98
N ASP A 226 -2.73 -24.58 -1.87
CA ASP A 226 -3.17 -24.87 -0.51
C ASP A 226 -4.56 -24.29 -0.21
N ALA A 227 -4.95 -23.21 -0.91
CA ALA A 227 -6.28 -22.63 -0.86
C ALA A 227 -7.32 -23.36 -1.75
N GLY A 228 -6.97 -24.51 -2.35
CA GLY A 228 -7.85 -25.33 -3.18
C GLY A 228 -8.15 -24.75 -4.57
N ARG A 229 -7.35 -23.78 -5.02
CA ARG A 229 -7.55 -23.11 -6.31
C ARG A 229 -6.78 -23.78 -7.43
N LYS A 230 -7.22 -23.55 -8.68
CA LYS A 230 -6.45 -23.99 -9.85
C LYS A 230 -5.13 -23.21 -9.91
N TRP A 231 -4.07 -23.88 -10.38
CA TRP A 231 -2.71 -23.35 -10.43
C TRP A 231 -2.56 -22.08 -11.26
N PHE A 232 -3.50 -21.76 -12.15
CA PHE A 232 -3.51 -20.55 -12.98
C PHE A 232 -4.39 -19.42 -12.42
N GLU A 233 -5.02 -19.59 -11.25
CA GLU A 233 -5.82 -18.53 -10.64
C GLU A 233 -4.95 -17.38 -10.13
N ILE A 234 -5.50 -16.16 -10.19
CA ILE A 234 -4.96 -15.00 -9.48
C ILE A 234 -5.33 -15.02 -7.99
N TRP A 235 -4.51 -14.40 -7.14
CA TRP A 235 -4.66 -14.46 -5.68
C TRP A 235 -5.85 -13.66 -5.16
N VAL A 236 -6.00 -12.40 -5.56
CA VAL A 236 -7.15 -11.56 -5.20
C VAL A 236 -7.88 -11.19 -6.49
N PRO A 237 -8.91 -11.93 -6.91
CA PRO A 237 -9.63 -11.62 -8.13
C PRO A 237 -10.62 -10.47 -7.99
N GLN A 238 -11.07 -10.12 -6.78
CA GLN A 238 -12.27 -9.30 -6.56
C GLN A 238 -13.50 -9.90 -7.28
N ASN A 239 -14.59 -9.15 -7.44
CA ASN A 239 -15.78 -9.60 -8.14
C ASN A 239 -15.68 -9.22 -9.63
N PRO A 240 -15.65 -10.18 -10.57
CA PRO A 240 -15.58 -9.88 -12.00
C PRO A 240 -16.73 -8.97 -12.48
N GLY A 241 -17.92 -9.10 -11.88
CA GLY A 241 -19.07 -8.26 -12.22
C GLY A 241 -18.91 -6.78 -11.89
N ASP A 242 -17.92 -6.42 -11.07
CA ASP A 242 -17.62 -5.02 -10.77
C ASP A 242 -16.76 -4.38 -11.87
N TRP A 243 -16.23 -5.11 -12.86
CA TRP A 243 -15.30 -4.55 -13.87
C TRP A 243 -15.91 -3.38 -14.65
N THR A 244 -17.17 -3.51 -15.07
CA THR A 244 -17.91 -2.49 -15.85
C THR A 244 -18.43 -1.33 -15.02
N ARG A 245 -18.36 -1.39 -13.70
CA ARG A 245 -18.86 -0.34 -12.81
C ARG A 245 -17.86 0.82 -12.71
N PRO A 246 -18.32 2.07 -12.60
CA PRO A 246 -17.45 3.20 -12.32
C PRO A 246 -16.75 3.00 -10.97
N LYS A 247 -15.48 3.43 -10.89
CA LYS A 247 -14.66 3.31 -9.69
C LYS A 247 -13.89 4.60 -9.48
N VAL A 248 -13.81 5.02 -8.22
CA VAL A 248 -12.81 5.99 -7.78
C VAL A 248 -11.61 5.18 -7.31
N VAL A 249 -10.42 5.49 -7.85
CA VAL A 249 -9.19 4.75 -7.56
C VAL A 249 -8.21 5.71 -6.92
N PHE A 250 -7.57 5.25 -5.85
CA PHE A 250 -6.50 5.95 -5.15
C PHE A 250 -5.26 5.06 -5.18
N SER A 251 -4.10 5.64 -5.45
CA SER A 251 -2.83 4.93 -5.33
C SER A 251 -2.56 4.61 -3.86
N ASP A 252 -2.31 3.33 -3.57
CA ASP A 252 -2.00 2.85 -2.21
C ASP A 252 -0.70 3.47 -1.67
N ILE A 253 0.28 3.67 -2.56
CA ILE A 253 1.55 4.33 -2.27
C ILE A 253 1.75 5.39 -3.35
N LEU A 254 1.84 6.65 -2.94
CA LEU A 254 2.32 7.73 -3.78
C LEU A 254 3.84 7.81 -3.61
N VAL A 255 4.57 7.50 -4.66
CA VAL A 255 5.95 7.96 -4.75
C VAL A 255 5.85 9.42 -5.19
N HIS A 256 6.32 10.37 -4.38
CA HIS A 256 6.48 11.75 -4.87
C HIS A 256 7.47 11.72 -6.05
N VAL A 257 6.92 11.66 -7.25
CA VAL A 257 7.64 11.99 -8.49
C VAL A 257 7.34 13.47 -8.68
N GLY A 258 8.35 14.33 -8.45
CA GLY A 258 8.23 15.75 -8.70
C GLY A 258 7.70 15.98 -10.11
N ALA A 259 6.71 16.86 -10.25
CA ALA A 259 6.41 17.43 -11.55
C ALA A 259 7.71 18.07 -12.07
N GLY A 260 8.12 17.67 -13.28
CA GLY A 260 9.33 18.17 -13.93
C GLY A 260 9.24 19.63 -14.32
#